data_AF-A0A929SLH8-F1
#
_entry.id   AF-A0A929SLH8-F1
#
_cell.length_a   1.000
_cell.length_b   1.000
_cell.length_c   1.000
_cell.angle_alpha   90.00
_cell.angle_beta   90.00
_cell.angle_gamma   90.00
#
_symmetry.space_group_name_H-M   'P 1'
#
loop_
_entity.id
_entity.type
_entity.pdbx_description
1 polymer ?
#
loop_
_entity_poly.entity_id
_entity_poly.type
_entity_poly.pdbx_seq_one_letter_code
_entity_poly.pdbx_strand_id
1 'polypeptide(L)'
;LWNCVHCQECADRCPKGISAADDIAALRVFTQKQGINTGEGPDHANAFLTDLVEGSGRLNEILLALRSEGAMAVSKTDIALKLMGAGKMNPLHIFGEEDIEGHKDLVEMIKAARAAADKE
;
A
#
# COMPACT_ATOMS: atom_id res chain seq x y z
N LEU A 1 -5.59 -12.14 5.66
CA LEU A 1 -6.12 -11.07 4.79
C LEU A 1 -4.99 -10.19 4.24
N TRP A 2 -4.24 -9.53 5.11
CA TRP A 2 -3.20 -8.55 4.74
C TRP A 2 -1.89 -9.15 4.21
N ASN A 3 -1.63 -10.44 4.46
CA ASN A 3 -0.46 -11.15 3.92
C ASN A 3 -0.57 -11.54 2.43
N CYS A 4 -1.69 -11.26 1.76
CA CYS A 4 -1.81 -11.53 0.34
C CYS A 4 -1.04 -10.48 -0.47
N VAL A 5 -0.11 -10.95 -1.30
CA VAL A 5 0.81 -10.15 -2.13
C VAL A 5 0.30 -9.89 -3.54
N HIS A 6 -0.97 -10.18 -3.82
CA HIS A 6 -1.60 -10.00 -5.14
C HIS A 6 -0.91 -10.74 -6.31
N CYS A 7 -0.39 -11.96 -6.08
CA CYS A 7 0.24 -12.74 -7.15
C CYS A 7 -0.75 -13.40 -8.13
N GLN A 8 -2.06 -13.36 -7.86
CA GLN A 8 -3.15 -13.91 -8.70
C GLN A 8 -3.14 -15.43 -8.98
N GLU A 9 -2.11 -16.17 -8.55
CA GLU A 9 -2.03 -17.62 -8.75
C GLU A 9 -3.24 -18.40 -8.21
N CYS A 10 -3.84 -17.95 -7.10
CA CYS A 10 -5.02 -18.61 -6.54
C CYS A 10 -6.26 -18.50 -7.44
N ALA A 11 -6.38 -17.44 -8.24
CA ALA A 11 -7.46 -17.29 -9.22
C ALA A 11 -7.15 -18.10 -10.49
N ASP A 12 -5.93 -17.97 -11.01
CA ASP A 12 -5.53 -18.55 -12.30
C ASP A 12 -5.45 -20.08 -12.28
N ARG A 13 -5.03 -20.67 -11.16
CA ARG A 13 -4.85 -22.13 -11.04
C ARG A 13 -6.10 -22.87 -10.63
N CYS A 14 -7.14 -22.17 -10.19
CA CYS A 14 -8.28 -22.82 -9.58
C CYS A 14 -9.12 -23.56 -10.64
N PRO A 15 -9.21 -24.91 -10.60
CA PRO A 15 -9.97 -25.67 -11.59
C PRO A 15 -11.48 -25.46 -11.47
N LYS A 16 -11.94 -24.78 -10.42
CA LYS A 16 -13.35 -24.45 -10.16
C LYS A 16 -13.71 -23.01 -10.53
N GLY A 17 -12.74 -22.20 -10.98
CA GLY A 17 -12.97 -20.79 -11.31
C GLY A 17 -13.32 -19.92 -10.10
N ILE A 18 -12.92 -20.32 -8.90
CA ILE A 18 -13.12 -19.52 -7.68
C ILE A 18 -11.95 -18.55 -7.56
N SER A 19 -12.25 -17.25 -7.48
CA SER A 19 -11.25 -16.21 -7.27
C SER A 19 -11.09 -15.89 -5.78
N ALA A 20 -10.23 -16.65 -5.10
CA ALA A 20 -9.89 -16.34 -3.72
C ALA A 20 -9.19 -14.97 -3.59
N ALA A 21 -8.53 -14.49 -4.65
CA ALA A 21 -7.91 -13.17 -4.67
C ALA A 21 -8.96 -12.05 -4.55
N ASP A 22 -10.06 -12.16 -5.28
CA ASP A 22 -11.14 -11.17 -5.25
C ASP A 22 -11.88 -11.22 -3.91
N ASP A 23 -12.13 -12.42 -3.37
CA ASP A 23 -12.72 -12.58 -2.04
C ASP A 23 -11.86 -11.92 -0.95
N ILE A 24 -10.54 -12.09 -1.02
CA ILE A 24 -9.57 -11.43 -0.12
C ILE A 24 -9.62 -9.92 -0.29
N ALA A 25 -9.70 -9.39 -1.51
CA ALA A 25 -9.79 -7.96 -1.75
C ALA A 25 -11.10 -7.37 -1.20
N ALA A 26 -12.23 -8.05 -1.44
CA ALA A 26 -13.54 -7.66 -0.93
C ALA A 26 -13.57 -7.67 0.60
N LEU A 27 -12.97 -8.69 1.23
CA LEU A 27 -12.85 -8.75 2.68
C LEU A 27 -12.02 -7.61 3.26
N ARG A 28 -10.97 -7.13 2.57
CA ARG A 28 -10.21 -5.93 3.02
C ARG A 28 -11.08 -4.70 3.05
N VAL A 29 -11.82 -4.44 1.98
CA VAL A 29 -12.76 -3.32 1.91
C VAL A 29 -13.81 -3.44 3.01
N PHE A 30 -14.36 -4.64 3.21
CA PHE A 30 -15.34 -4.90 4.26
C PHE A 30 -14.77 -4.62 5.65
N THR A 31 -13.56 -5.11 5.98
CA THR A 31 -12.93 -4.86 7.29
C THR A 31 -12.74 -3.36 7.55
N GLN A 32 -12.29 -2.60 6.55
CA GLN A 32 -12.16 -1.15 6.67
C GLN A 32 -13.51 -0.47 6.91
N LYS A 33 -14.56 -0.86 6.16
CA LYS A 33 -15.93 -0.34 6.33
C LYS A 33 -16.53 -0.68 7.71
N GLN A 34 -16.13 -1.80 8.31
CA GLN A 34 -16.56 -2.18 9.67
C GLN A 34 -15.75 -1.49 10.78
N GLY A 35 -14.83 -0.58 10.44
CA GLY A 35 -13.99 0.11 11.42
C GLY A 35 -12.83 -0.74 11.96
N ILE A 36 -12.54 -1.89 11.33
CA ILE A 36 -11.37 -2.71 11.64
C ILE A 36 -10.21 -2.19 10.77
N ASN A 37 -9.70 -1.01 11.12
CA ASN A 37 -8.81 -0.21 10.30
C ASN A 37 -7.46 0.12 10.98
N THR A 38 -7.09 -0.61 12.04
CA THR A 38 -5.83 -0.45 12.76
C THR A 38 -5.00 -1.74 12.74
N GLY A 39 -3.68 -1.59 12.81
CA GLY A 39 -2.72 -2.69 12.83
C GLY A 39 -1.90 -2.76 11.54
N GLU A 40 -0.85 -3.59 11.55
CA GLU A 40 0.18 -3.63 10.50
C GLU A 40 -0.39 -3.71 9.08
N GLY A 41 -1.46 -4.49 8.88
CA GLY A 41 -2.12 -4.62 7.58
C GLY A 41 -2.83 -3.35 7.09
N PRO A 42 -3.89 -2.89 7.79
CA PRO A 42 -4.58 -1.65 7.44
C PRO A 42 -3.64 -0.44 7.39
N ASP A 43 -2.72 -0.32 8.35
CA ASP A 43 -1.77 0.80 8.43
C ASP A 43 -0.81 0.80 7.23
N HIS A 44 -0.36 -0.37 6.78
CA HIS A 44 0.43 -0.50 5.56
C HIS A 44 -0.35 -0.08 4.31
N ALA A 45 -1.61 -0.50 4.18
CA ALA A 45 -2.46 -0.10 3.06
C ALA A 45 -2.71 1.41 3.03
N ASN A 46 -2.90 2.02 4.20
CA ASN A 46 -3.07 3.47 4.35
C ASN A 46 -1.77 4.22 4.03
N ALA A 47 -0.61 3.71 4.44
CA ALA A 47 0.68 4.30 4.11
C ALA A 47 0.91 4.37 2.59
N PHE A 48 0.57 3.30 1.86
CA PHE A 48 0.59 3.30 0.39
C PHE A 48 -0.31 4.38 -0.20
N LEU A 49 -1.54 4.51 0.31
CA LEU A 49 -2.50 5.49 -0.18
C LEU A 49 -2.03 6.93 0.07
N THR A 50 -1.44 7.20 1.24
CA THR A 50 -0.83 8.49 1.58
C THR A 50 0.30 8.83 0.60
N ASP A 51 1.21 7.89 0.34
CA ASP A 51 2.32 8.14 -0.60
C ASP A 51 1.85 8.37 -2.04
N LEU A 52 0.81 7.64 -2.47
CA LEU A 52 0.24 7.79 -3.81
C LEU A 52 -0.50 9.12 -4.01
N VAL A 53 -1.29 9.55 -3.02
CA VAL A 53 -2.23 10.69 -3.17
C VAL A 53 -1.67 11.99 -2.59
N GLU A 54 -1.10 11.93 -1.39
CA GLU A 54 -0.63 13.11 -0.64
C GLU A 54 0.88 13.32 -0.81
N GLY A 55 1.62 12.26 -1.14
CA GLY A 55 3.04 12.31 -1.48
C GLY A 55 3.28 12.54 -2.97
N SER A 56 4.34 11.93 -3.47
CA SER A 56 4.84 12.09 -4.84
C SER A 56 4.19 11.16 -5.87
N GLY A 57 3.27 10.28 -5.45
CA GLY A 57 2.83 9.17 -6.32
C GLY A 57 3.81 8.00 -6.34
N ARG A 58 4.95 8.12 -5.65
CA ARG A 58 5.93 7.06 -5.43
C ARG A 58 5.88 6.61 -3.98
N LEU A 59 6.18 5.34 -3.75
CA LEU A 59 6.22 4.78 -2.41
C LEU A 59 7.46 5.30 -1.69
N ASN A 60 7.29 5.86 -0.48
CA ASN A 60 8.41 6.32 0.31
C ASN A 60 8.93 5.16 1.19
N GLU A 61 9.96 4.44 0.72
CA GLU A 61 10.43 3.23 1.40
C GLU A 61 11.01 3.50 2.79
N ILE A 62 11.49 4.73 3.04
CA ILE A 62 12.01 5.15 4.35
C ILE A 62 10.88 5.25 5.37
N LEU A 63 9.76 5.86 4.98
CA LEU A 63 8.63 6.13 5.89
C LEU A 63 7.66 4.95 5.96
N LEU A 64 7.66 4.06 4.97
CA LEU A 64 6.70 2.96 4.88
C LEU A 64 6.70 2.06 6.12
N ALA A 65 7.88 1.57 6.53
CA ALA A 65 8.00 0.69 7.70
C ALA A 65 7.54 1.41 8.97
N LEU A 66 7.90 2.69 9.11
CA LEU A 66 7.51 3.51 10.25
C LEU A 66 5.99 3.75 10.30
N ARG A 67 5.36 4.03 9.17
CA ARG A 67 3.90 4.25 9.08
C ARG A 67 3.09 2.97 9.25
N SER A 68 3.65 1.82 8.86
CA SER A 68 2.97 0.52 8.93
C SER A 68 3.12 -0.15 10.30
N GLU A 69 4.32 -0.09 10.90
CA GLU A 69 4.67 -0.86 12.10
C GLU A 69 4.98 0.04 13.31
N GLY A 70 4.98 1.36 13.14
CA GLY A 70 5.30 2.31 14.19
C GLY A 70 6.69 2.08 14.78
N ALA A 71 6.78 2.08 16.11
CA ALA A 71 8.04 1.88 16.83
C ALA A 71 8.71 0.52 16.53
N MET A 72 7.94 -0.50 16.11
CA MET A 72 8.49 -1.82 15.79
C MET A 72 9.34 -1.82 14.52
N ALA A 73 9.25 -0.78 13.69
CA ALA A 73 10.09 -0.60 12.50
C ALA A 73 11.60 -0.63 12.82
N VAL A 74 12.00 -0.29 14.04
CA VAL A 74 13.41 -0.36 14.49
C VAL A 74 13.99 -1.78 14.35
N SER A 75 13.14 -2.81 14.44
CA SER A 75 13.55 -4.20 14.27
C SER A 75 14.00 -4.52 12.83
N LYS A 76 13.59 -3.71 11.84
CA LYS A 76 13.93 -3.88 10.42
C LYS A 76 15.14 -3.05 9.98
N THR A 77 15.88 -2.47 10.92
CA THR A 77 17.05 -1.63 10.63
C THR A 77 18.13 -2.40 9.85
N ASP A 78 18.33 -3.68 10.12
CA ASP A 78 19.32 -4.49 9.41
C ASP A 78 18.96 -4.67 7.91
N ILE A 79 17.68 -4.87 7.61
CA ILE A 79 17.15 -4.95 6.25
C ILE A 79 17.27 -3.59 5.58
N ALA A 80 16.89 -2.51 6.28
CA ALA A 80 16.98 -1.15 5.76
C ALA A 80 18.42 -0.79 5.36
N LEU A 81 19.40 -1.11 6.20
CA LEU A 81 20.82 -0.89 5.88
C LEU A 81 21.29 -1.69 4.66
N LYS A 82 20.85 -2.94 4.52
CA LYS A 82 21.16 -3.76 3.33
C LYS A 82 20.53 -3.17 2.05
N LEU A 83 19.30 -2.69 2.13
CA LEU A 83 18.60 -2.06 1.00
C LEU A 83 19.26 -0.72 0.61
N MET A 84 19.66 0.09 1.58
CA MET A 84 20.43 1.32 1.34
C MET A 84 21.77 1.00 0.68
N GLY A 85 22.51 0.01 1.20
CA GLY A 85 23.78 -0.44 0.62
C GLY A 85 23.64 -0.98 -0.80
N ALA A 86 22.49 -1.57 -1.13
CA ALA A 86 22.17 -2.02 -2.48
C ALA A 86 21.61 -0.91 -3.40
N GLY A 87 21.47 0.33 -2.90
CA GLY A 87 20.89 1.45 -3.64
C GLY A 87 19.39 1.34 -3.88
N LYS A 88 18.69 0.45 -3.17
CA LYS A 88 17.23 0.23 -3.28
C LYS A 88 16.40 1.09 -2.34
N MET A 89 17.07 1.87 -1.48
CA MET A 89 16.44 2.73 -0.49
C MET A 89 17.30 3.98 -0.37
N ASN A 90 16.74 5.14 -0.75
CA ASN A 90 17.44 6.41 -0.71
C ASN A 90 17.12 7.14 0.60
N PRO A 91 18.10 7.35 1.50
CA PRO A 91 17.87 8.04 2.76
C PRO A 91 17.39 9.49 2.58
N LEU A 92 17.66 10.12 1.44
CA LEU A 92 17.20 11.49 1.16
C LEU A 92 15.69 11.59 0.95
N HIS A 93 14.98 10.48 0.66
CA HIS A 93 13.52 10.50 0.49
C HIS A 93 12.77 10.83 1.80
N ILE A 94 13.46 10.88 2.95
CA ILE A 94 12.87 11.41 4.19
C ILE A 94 12.46 12.88 4.07
N PHE A 95 13.09 13.64 3.16
CA PHE A 95 12.78 15.04 2.87
C PHE A 95 11.78 15.23 1.73
N GLY A 96 11.27 14.14 1.17
CA GLY A 96 10.44 14.12 -0.02
C GLY A 96 11.14 13.49 -1.22
N GLU A 97 10.33 13.02 -2.16
CA GLU A 97 10.75 12.46 -3.44
C GLU A 97 10.10 13.28 -4.56
N GLU A 98 10.65 13.22 -5.76
CA GLU A 98 10.06 13.85 -6.94
C GLU A 98 8.76 13.17 -7.34
N ASP A 99 7.78 13.99 -7.74
CA ASP A 99 6.47 13.52 -8.21
C ASP A 99 6.61 12.67 -9.48
N ILE A 100 5.76 11.65 -9.60
CA ILE A 100 5.63 10.91 -10.86
C ILE A 100 5.08 11.82 -11.97
N GLU A 101 5.45 11.49 -13.20
CA GLU A 101 4.78 12.05 -14.36
C GLU A 101 3.28 11.71 -14.31
N GLY A 102 2.42 12.72 -14.43
CA GLY A 102 0.97 12.53 -14.34
C GLY A 102 0.44 12.35 -12.92
N HIS A 103 1.17 12.73 -11.86
CA HIS A 103 0.68 12.63 -10.48
C HIS A 103 -0.68 13.32 -10.28
N LYS A 104 -0.87 14.50 -10.90
CA LYS A 104 -2.15 15.22 -10.85
C LYS A 104 -3.28 14.39 -11.45
N ASP A 105 -3.04 13.73 -12.58
CA ASP A 105 -4.04 12.90 -13.25
C ASP A 105 -4.36 11.66 -12.40
N LEU A 106 -3.35 11.04 -11.77
CA LEU A 106 -3.55 9.96 -10.79
C LEU A 106 -4.47 10.40 -9.65
N VAL A 107 -4.20 11.57 -9.07
CA VAL A 107 -5.01 12.11 -7.96
C VAL A 107 -6.44 12.38 -8.40
N GLU A 108 -6.65 12.95 -9.59
CA GLU A 108 -7.99 13.17 -10.14
C GLU A 108 -8.72 11.85 -10.44
N MET A 109 -8.03 10.83 -10.97
CA MET A 109 -8.59 9.49 -11.16
C MET A 109 -9.05 8.88 -9.85
N ILE A 110 -8.24 8.99 -8.78
CA ILE A 110 -8.59 8.47 -7.46
C ILE A 110 -9.79 9.22 -6.87
N LYS A 111 -9.86 10.55 -7.02
CA LYS A 111 -11.02 11.35 -6.58
C LYS A 111 -12.29 10.94 -7.33
N ALA A 112 -12.21 10.75 -8.65
CA ALA A 112 -13.33 10.29 -9.46
C ALA A 112 -13.80 8.89 -9.03
N ALA A 113 -12.87 7.96 -8.77
CA ALA A 113 -13.19 6.62 -8.29
C ALA A 113 -13.90 6.64 -6.92
N ARG A 114 -13.44 7.46 -5.97
CA ARG A 114 -14.10 7.63 -4.67
C ARG A 114 -15.51 8.21 -4.82
N ALA A 115 -15.66 9.26 -5.63
CA ALA A 115 -16.96 9.89 -5.88
C ALA A 115 -17.96 8.97 -6.60
N ALA A 116 -17.49 7.96 -7.33
CA ALA A 116 -18.34 6.92 -7.91
C ALA A 116 -18.76 5.89 -6.85
N ALA A 117 -17.82 5.46 -6.00
CA ALA A 117 -18.08 4.48 -4.94
C ALA A 117 -19.04 5.00 -3.86
N ASP A 118 -19.05 6.31 -3.59
CA ASP A 118 -19.95 6.93 -2.59
C ASP A 118 -21.41 7.08 -3.09
N LYS A 119 -21.67 6.83 -4.38
CA LYS A 119 -23.01 6.93 -4.99
C LYS A 119 -23.77 5.60 -5.01
N GLU A 120 -23.09 4.48 -4.73
CA GLU A 120 -23.68 3.14 -4.56
C GLU A 120 -24.02 2.85 -3.10
#